data_AF-A0A3D3ZUZ6-F1
#
_entry.id   AF-A0A3D3ZUZ6-F1
#
_cell.length_a   1.000
_cell.length_b   1.000
_cell.length_c   1.000
_cell.angle_alpha   90.00
_cell.angle_beta   90.00
_cell.angle_gamma   90.00
#
_symmetry.space_group_name_H-M   'P 1'
#
loop_
_entity.id
_entity.type
_entity.pdbx_description
1 polymer ?
#
loop_
_entity_poly.entity_id
_entity_poly.type
_entity_poly.pdbx_seq_one_letter_code
_entity_poly.pdbx_strand_id
1 'polypeptide(L)' 'MNTVVEFDRRMLEALVCPQTQGVLSYDADKQELVSKSAKLAFPIRNGIPVMLMDEARELD' A
#
# COMPACT_ATOMS: atom_id res chain seq x y z
N MET A 1 18.59 8.28 17.95
CA MET A 1 18.75 7.47 16.71
C MET A 1 17.40 7.49 16.02
N ASN A 2 17.22 8.39 15.05
CA ASN A 2 15.97 8.47 14.28
C ASN A 2 16.08 7.42 13.16
N THR A 3 15.59 6.21 13.41
CA THR A 3 15.42 5.19 12.38
C THR A 3 14.29 5.62 11.47
N VAL A 4 14.60 6.45 10.47
CA VAL A 4 13.76 6.58 9.28
C VAL A 4 13.76 5.21 8.60
N VAL A 5 12.67 4.49 8.75
CA VAL A 5 12.42 3.27 7.99
C VAL A 5 12.09 3.72 6.56
N GLU A 6 13.12 3.89 5.74
CA GLU A 6 12.93 4.00 4.30
C GLU A 6 12.44 2.63 3.80
N PHE A 7 11.23 2.61 3.27
CA PHE A 7 10.64 1.42 2.67
C PHE A 7 11.43 1.04 1.42
N ASP A 8 12.14 -0.10 1.47
CA ASP A 8 12.84 -0.62 0.29
C ASP A 8 11.79 -0.97 -0.77
N ARG A 9 11.84 -0.25 -1.88
CA ARG A 9 10.91 -0.37 -3.01
C ARG A 9 10.82 -1.79 -3.55
N ARG A 10 11.90 -2.58 -3.45
CA ARG A 10 11.91 -4.00 -3.83
C ARG A 10 11.08 -4.90 -2.90
N MET A 11 10.94 -4.53 -1.63
CA MET A 11 10.02 -5.24 -0.71
C MET A 11 8.55 -4.92 -1.02
N LEU A 12 8.26 -3.68 -1.46
CA LEU A 12 6.90 -3.29 -1.87
C LEU A 12 6.46 -3.98 -3.16
N GLU A 13 7.39 -4.28 -4.08
CA GLU A 13 7.10 -5.02 -5.33
C GLU A 13 6.65 -6.47 -5.11
N ALA A 14 6.96 -7.07 -3.95
CA ALA A 14 6.48 -8.39 -3.56
C ALA A 14 5.06 -8.36 -2.96
N LEU A 15 4.52 -7.19 -2.63
CA LEU A 15 3.19 -7.07 -2.02
C LEU A 15 2.12 -7.11 -3.11
N VAL A 16 1.26 -8.14 -3.01
CA VAL A 16 0.06 -8.28 -3.84
C VAL A 16 -1.18 -7.82 -3.08
N CYS A 17 -2.19 -7.39 -3.83
CA CYS A 17 -3.48 -7.01 -3.27
C CYS A 17 -4.13 -8.22 -2.56
N PRO A 18 -4.58 -8.11 -1.30
CA PRO A 18 -5.16 -9.21 -0.55
C PRO A 18 -6.44 -9.77 -1.20
N GLN A 19 -7.17 -8.96 -1.96
CA GLN A 19 -8.41 -9.36 -2.62
C GLN A 19 -8.17 -9.95 -4.02
N THR A 20 -7.35 -9.30 -4.84
CA THR A 20 -7.20 -9.66 -6.27
C THR A 20 -5.93 -10.45 -6.56
N GLN A 21 -5.00 -10.54 -5.60
CA GLN A 21 -3.65 -11.10 -5.78
C GLN A 21 -2.85 -10.38 -6.89
N GLY A 22 -3.31 -9.21 -7.33
CA GLY A 22 -2.64 -8.39 -8.35
C GLY A 22 -1.59 -7.46 -7.74
N VAL A 23 -0.75 -6.90 -8.61
CA VAL A 23 0.32 -5.96 -8.21
C VAL A 23 -0.28 -4.68 -7.62
N LEU A 24 0.33 -4.18 -6.54
CA LEU A 24 0.02 -2.89 -5.95
C LEU A 24 0.95 -1.80 -6.49
N SER A 25 0.40 -0.61 -6.75
CA SER A 25 1.18 0.57 -7.11
C SER A 25 1.38 1.46 -5.89
N TYR A 26 2.62 1.80 -5.57
CA TYR A 26 2.89 2.76 -4.48
C TYR A 26 2.63 4.19 -4.94
N ASP A 27 1.77 4.89 -4.21
CA ASP A 27 1.51 6.33 -4.33
C ASP A 27 2.29 7.05 -3.22
N ALA A 28 3.39 7.69 -3.59
CA ALA A 28 4.26 8.37 -2.64
C ALA A 28 3.65 9.69 -2.12
N ASP A 29 2.78 10.34 -2.90
CA ASP A 29 2.16 11.60 -2.50
C ASP A 29 1.12 11.35 -1.40
N LYS A 30 0.39 10.25 -1.49
CA LYS A 30 -0.63 9.85 -0.50
C LYS A 30 -0.12 8.89 0.56
N GLN A 31 1.07 8.32 0.38
CA GLN A 31 1.60 7.24 1.23
C GLN A 31 0.64 6.03 1.26
N GLU A 32 0.23 5.52 0.09
CA GLU A 32 -0.72 4.42 -0.03
C GLU A 32 -0.28 3.38 -1.07
N LEU A 33 -0.78 2.15 -0.94
CA LEU A 33 -0.67 1.10 -1.95
C LEU A 33 -1.99 0.96 -2.70
N VAL A 34 -1.98 1.22 -4.00
CA VAL A 34 -3.15 1.28 -4.86
C VAL A 34 -3.34 -0.02 -5.65
N SER A 35 -4.53 -0.61 -5.52
CA SER A 35 -5.02 -1.69 -6.38
C SER A 35 -6.06 -1.15 -7.35
N LYS A 36 -5.66 -0.92 -8.61
CA LYS A 36 -6.57 -0.46 -9.67
C LYS A 36 -7.67 -1.48 -9.96
N SER A 37 -7.35 -2.77 -9.90
CA SER A 37 -8.31 -3.86 -10.15
C SER A 37 -9.38 -3.95 -9.05
N ALA A 38 -9.00 -3.66 -7.80
CA ALA A 38 -9.93 -3.70 -6.67
C ALA A 38 -10.66 -2.36 -6.48
N LYS A 39 -10.20 -1.28 -7.14
CA LYS A 39 -10.61 0.10 -6.85
C LYS A 39 -10.41 0.49 -5.38
N LEU A 40 -9.29 0.04 -4.80
CA LEU A 40 -8.96 0.26 -3.40
C LEU A 40 -7.54 0.82 -3.24
N ALA A 41 -7.35 1.67 -2.23
CA ALA A 41 -6.06 2.15 -1.78
C ALA A 41 -5.85 1.81 -0.30
N PHE A 42 -4.75 1.12 0.00
CA PHE A 42 -4.36 0.69 1.34
C PHE A 42 -3.38 1.70 1.94
N PRO A 43 -3.68 2.36 3.07
CA PRO A 43 -2.82 3.40 3.61
C PRO A 43 -1.56 2.83 4.25
N ILE A 44 -0.47 3.61 4.22
CA ILE A 44 0.77 3.31 4.94
C ILE A 44 0.83 4.23 6.17
N ARG A 45 0.85 3.63 7.37
CA ARG A 45 0.89 4.37 8.65
C ARG A 45 2.18 4.06 9.39
N ASN A 46 2.95 5.09 9.74
CA ASN A 46 4.28 4.95 10.36
C ASN A 46 5.24 4.07 9.55
N GLY A 47 5.08 4.08 8.23
CA GLY A 47 5.78 3.12 7.40
C GLY A 47 5.34 1.69 7.72
N ILE A 48 4.04 1.40 7.75
CA ILE A 48 3.52 0.03 7.78
C ILE A 48 2.30 0.01 6.88
N PRO A 49 2.28 -0.77 5.79
CA PRO A 49 1.09 -0.93 4.97
C PRO A 49 -0.06 -1.57 5.75
N VAL A 50 -1.20 -0.88 5.80
CA VAL A 50 -2.43 -1.38 6.43
C VAL A 50 -3.25 -2.10 5.36
N MET A 51 -3.03 -3.40 5.23
CA MET A 51 -3.66 -4.26 4.23
C MET A 51 -5.03 -4.82 4.70
N LEU A 52 -5.84 -3.98 5.36
CA LEU A 52 -7.17 -4.33 5.85
C LEU A 52 -8.23 -3.69 4.94
N MET A 53 -9.27 -4.45 4.57
CA MET A 53 -10.32 -3.97 3.66
C MET A 53 -11.12 -2.82 4.26
N ASP A 54 -11.42 -2.88 5.56
CA ASP A 54 -12.20 -1.85 6.26
C ASP A 54 -11.44 -0.52 6.40
N GLU A 55 -10.11 -0.55 6.27
CA GLU A 55 -9.25 0.64 6.30
C GLU A 55 -8.86 1.10 4.89
N ALA A 56 -9.23 0.32 3.86
CA ALA A 56 -8.93 0.65 2.48
C ALA A 56 -9.87 1.77 2.01
N ARG A 57 -9.29 2.75 1.33
CA ARG A 57 -10.04 3.85 0.72
C ARG A 57 -10.50 3.44 -0.68
N GLU A 58 -11.80 3.60 -0.95
CA GLU A 58 -12.32 3.40 -2.29
C GLU A 58 -11.78 4.44 -3.28
N LEU A 59 -11.53 3.98 -4.50
CA LEU A 59 -11.14 4.81 -5.63
C LEU A 59 -12.35 5.00 -6.52
N ASP A 60 -12.70 6.26 -6.78
CA ASP A 60 -13.77 6.65 -7.73
C ASP A 60 -13.50 6.10 -9.15
#